data_AF-A0A5J4UDQ3-F1
#
_entry.id   AF-A0A5J4UDQ3-F1
#
_cell.length_a   1.000
_cell.length_b   1.000
_cell.length_c   1.000
_cell.angle_alpha   90.00
_cell.angle_beta   90.00
_cell.angle_gamma   90.00
#
_symmetry.space_group_name_H-M   'P 1'
#
loop_
_entity.id
_entity.type
_entity.pdbx_description
1 polymer ?
#
loop_
_entity_poly.entity_id
_entity_poly.type
_entity_poly.pdbx_seq_one_letter_code
_entity_poly.pdbx_strand_id
1 'polypeptide(L)'
;MMELAAMKRSDIQQIEDRTTIHTKVRKGKKIKEFNIKFLKRNDVCCAHEDLKLWLMDSQLWKDLGCSSELKELIGQVGVDDVFGGNMIRHLMMTMLRQDGASLELVNEFTSHAPVSSIVYRFCNKLEKADDLGSLLLKE
;
A
#
# COMPACT_ATOMS: atom_id res chain seq x y z
N MET A 1 6.14 6.38 2.79
CA MET A 1 7.00 6.21 1.59
C MET A 1 8.41 5.78 1.93
N MET A 2 9.00 6.22 3.06
CA MET A 2 10.29 5.68 3.49
C MET A 2 10.24 4.17 3.77
N GLU A 3 9.09 3.63 4.21
CA GLU A 3 8.95 2.19 4.44
C GLU A 3 9.05 1.38 3.14
N LEU A 4 8.49 1.89 2.05
CA LEU A 4 8.55 1.27 0.73
C LEU A 4 9.96 1.42 0.12
N ALA A 5 10.58 2.60 0.27
CA ALA A 5 11.93 2.87 -0.22
C ALA A 5 13.02 2.02 0.47
N ALA A 6 12.79 1.62 1.72
CA ALA A 6 13.74 0.82 2.50
C ALA A 6 13.54 -0.70 2.33
N MET A 7 12.51 -1.13 1.59
CA MET A 7 12.17 -2.53 1.39
C MET A 7 13.18 -3.22 0.47
N LYS A 8 13.61 -4.43 0.84
CA LYS A 8 14.57 -5.23 0.07
C LYS A 8 13.93 -6.52 -0.41
N ARG A 9 14.59 -7.18 -1.38
CA ARG A 9 14.05 -8.42 -1.98
C ARG A 9 13.97 -9.54 -0.96
N SER A 10 14.96 -9.56 -0.05
CA SER A 10 15.05 -10.48 1.09
C SER A 10 13.88 -10.35 2.06
N ASP A 11 13.20 -9.20 2.07
CA ASP A 11 12.09 -8.93 2.98
C ASP A 11 10.77 -9.54 2.47
N ILE A 12 10.73 -9.94 1.19
CA ILE A 12 9.54 -10.42 0.50
C ILE A 12 9.63 -11.94 0.28
N GLN A 13 8.69 -12.67 0.87
CA GLN A 13 8.52 -14.10 0.67
C GLN A 13 7.28 -14.37 -0.18
N GLN A 14 7.44 -15.12 -1.25
CA GLN A 14 6.34 -15.55 -2.11
C GLN A 14 6.18 -17.07 -2.03
N ILE A 15 4.95 -17.48 -1.82
CA ILE A 15 4.48 -18.87 -1.85
C ILE A 15 3.29 -18.89 -2.80
N GLU A 16 2.88 -20.06 -3.29
CA GLU A 16 1.81 -20.21 -4.29
C GLU A 16 0.50 -19.47 -3.96
N ASP A 17 0.13 -19.40 -2.68
CA ASP A 17 -1.13 -18.82 -2.22
C ASP A 17 -1.01 -17.42 -1.60
N ARG A 18 0.21 -16.91 -1.40
CA ARG A 18 0.42 -15.65 -0.67
C ARG A 18 1.79 -14.99 -0.92
N THR A 19 1.80 -13.67 -0.79
CA THR A 19 3.02 -12.86 -0.63
C THR A 19 3.06 -12.31 0.79
N THR A 20 4.18 -12.47 1.48
CA THR A 20 4.42 -11.88 2.81
C THR A 20 5.59 -10.92 2.75
N ILE A 21 5.39 -9.69 3.23
CA ILE A 21 6.42 -8.65 3.33
C ILE A 21 6.74 -8.44 4.81
N HIS A 22 8.00 -8.66 5.17
CA HIS A 22 8.54 -8.41 6.50
C HIS A 22 9.15 -7.02 6.52
N THR A 23 8.58 -6.08 7.28
CA THR A 23 9.10 -4.71 7.33
C THR A 23 9.25 -4.21 8.75
N LYS A 24 10.16 -3.25 8.94
CA LYS A 24 10.42 -2.61 10.22
C LYS A 24 10.21 -1.12 10.07
N VAL A 25 9.31 -0.56 10.86
CA VAL A 25 9.05 0.87 10.88
C VAL A 25 9.62 1.47 12.15
N ARG A 26 10.50 2.45 11.99
CA ARG A 26 11.00 3.26 13.09
C ARG A 26 10.11 4.49 13.26
N LYS A 27 9.49 4.63 14.43
CA LYS A 27 8.73 5.82 14.82
C LYS A 27 9.34 6.42 16.08
N GLY A 28 10.10 7.51 15.93
CA GLY A 28 10.93 8.05 17.00
C GLY A 28 12.00 7.04 17.44
N LYS A 29 12.04 6.71 18.74
CA LYS A 29 12.98 5.72 19.31
C LYS A 29 12.47 4.27 19.23
N LYS A 30 11.21 4.04 18.85
CA LYS A 30 10.61 2.70 18.81
C LYS A 30 10.72 2.10 17.42
N ILE A 31 11.10 0.83 17.34
CA ILE A 31 11.05 0.01 16.14
C ILE A 31 9.87 -0.94 16.30
N LYS A 32 9.00 -1.00 15.30
CA LYS A 32 7.89 -1.94 15.25
C LYS A 32 8.02 -2.79 13.99
N GLU A 33 7.95 -4.09 14.15
CA GLU A 33 8.04 -5.07 13.06
C GLU A 33 6.64 -5.45 12.58
N PHE A 34 6.51 -5.67 11.28
CA PHE A 34 5.23 -5.97 10.63
C PHE A 34 5.41 -7.09 9.61
N ASN A 35 4.38 -7.92 9.53
CA ASN A 35 4.24 -8.95 8.51
C ASN A 35 2.98 -8.65 7.72
N ILE A 36 3.15 -8.02 6.56
CA ILE A 36 2.05 -7.67 5.66
C ILE A 36 1.80 -8.88 4.76
N LYS A 37 0.57 -9.40 4.75
CA LYS A 37 0.20 -10.59 3.97
C LYS A 37 -0.79 -10.21 2.87
N PHE A 38 -0.42 -10.53 1.62
CA PHE A 38 -1.30 -10.48 0.46
C PHE A 38 -1.67 -11.90 0.09
N LEU A 39 -2.96 -12.21 0.13
CA LEU A 39 -3.48 -13.52 -0.27
C LEU A 39 -3.76 -13.52 -1.77
N LYS A 40 -3.54 -14.65 -2.43
CA LYS A 40 -4.02 -14.87 -3.79
C LYS A 40 -5.54 -14.77 -3.83
N ARG A 41 -6.05 -14.00 -4.80
CA ARG A 41 -7.47 -13.79 -5.04
C ARG A 41 -7.73 -13.90 -6.54
N ASN A 42 -8.88 -14.45 -6.92
CA ASN A 42 -9.33 -14.46 -8.30
C ASN A 42 -10.09 -13.15 -8.58
N ASP A 43 -9.37 -12.04 -8.54
CA ASP A 43 -9.90 -10.69 -8.72
C ASP A 43 -9.08 -9.98 -9.80
N VAL A 44 -9.66 -8.95 -10.42
CA VAL A 44 -9.04 -8.15 -11.51
C VAL A 44 -7.73 -7.52 -11.04
N CYS A 45 -7.66 -7.09 -9.77
CA CYS A 45 -6.45 -6.60 -9.14
C CYS A 45 -6.03 -7.55 -8.00
N CYS A 46 -4.96 -8.33 -8.20
CA CYS A 46 -4.45 -9.23 -7.20
C CYS A 46 -3.01 -8.86 -6.82
N ALA A 47 -2.87 -8.13 -5.72
CA ALA A 47 -1.56 -7.69 -5.22
C ALA A 47 -0.53 -8.83 -5.06
N HIS A 48 -0.99 -10.06 -4.82
CA HIS A 48 -0.11 -11.24 -4.79
C HIS A 48 0.51 -11.54 -6.18
N GLU A 49 -0.32 -11.63 -7.23
CA GLU A 49 0.13 -11.92 -8.59
C GLU A 49 0.88 -10.71 -9.18
N ASP A 50 0.41 -9.49 -8.91
CA ASP A 50 1.09 -8.27 -9.37
C ASP A 50 2.50 -8.17 -8.79
N LEU A 51 2.65 -8.38 -7.47
CA LEU A 51 3.97 -8.43 -6.84
C LEU A 51 4.82 -9.59 -7.38
N LYS A 52 4.23 -10.72 -7.75
CA LYS A 52 4.95 -11.87 -8.30
C LYS A 52 5.51 -11.56 -9.69
N LEU A 53 4.69 -10.99 -10.58
CA LEU A 53 5.13 -10.53 -11.89
C LEU A 53 6.22 -9.45 -11.75
N TRP A 54 5.99 -8.49 -10.86
CA TRP A 54 6.94 -7.40 -10.60
C TRP A 54 8.28 -7.90 -10.05
N LEU A 55 8.29 -8.89 -9.15
CA LEU A 55 9.52 -9.51 -8.63
C LEU A 55 10.27 -10.36 -9.66
N MET A 56 9.59 -10.85 -10.69
CA MET A 56 10.20 -11.63 -11.76
C MET A 56 10.90 -10.73 -12.80
N ASP A 57 10.48 -9.47 -12.92
CA ASP A 57 11.14 -8.50 -13.78
C ASP A 57 12.43 -7.97 -13.12
N SER A 58 13.54 -8.60 -13.48
CA SER A 58 14.86 -8.36 -12.88
C SER A 58 15.44 -6.97 -13.12
N GLN A 59 14.85 -6.16 -14.03
CA GLN A 59 15.30 -4.80 -14.29
C GLN A 59 14.75 -3.79 -13.26
N LEU A 60 13.54 -4.04 -12.74
CA LEU A 60 12.83 -3.18 -11.76
C LEU A 60 13.36 -3.29 -10.33
N TRP A 61 14.38 -4.10 -10.07
CA TRP A 61 14.91 -4.30 -8.71
C TRP A 61 16.36 -3.87 -8.54
N LYS A 62 17.05 -3.57 -9.65
CA LYS A 62 18.51 -3.41 -9.63
C LYS A 62 18.98 -2.01 -9.27
N ASP A 63 18.26 -0.95 -9.65
CA ASP A 63 18.87 0.38 -9.65
C ASP A 63 18.03 1.52 -9.05
N LEU A 64 16.73 1.32 -8.79
CA LEU A 64 15.85 2.36 -8.26
C LEU A 64 15.10 1.80 -7.04
N GLY A 65 15.12 2.52 -5.91
CA GLY A 65 14.32 2.11 -4.76
C GLY A 65 12.84 2.09 -5.13
N CYS A 66 12.07 1.13 -4.60
CA CYS A 66 10.63 0.93 -4.90
C CYS A 66 9.78 2.23 -4.91
N SER A 67 10.20 3.27 -4.18
CA SER A 67 9.54 4.58 -4.17
C SER A 67 9.68 5.41 -5.44
N SER A 68 10.82 5.33 -6.15
CA SER A 68 11.01 6.09 -7.40
C SER A 68 10.24 5.45 -8.55
N GLU A 69 10.17 4.12 -8.60
CA GLU A 69 9.37 3.40 -9.59
C GLU A 69 7.89 3.59 -9.36
N LEU A 70 7.42 3.52 -8.11
CA LEU A 70 6.03 3.85 -7.79
C LEU A 70 5.69 5.28 -8.22
N LYS A 71 6.60 6.23 -8.01
CA LYS A 71 6.42 7.62 -8.44
C LYS A 71 6.37 7.74 -9.97
N GLU A 72 7.23 7.03 -10.68
CA GLU A 72 7.26 7.02 -12.14
C GLU A 72 5.98 6.39 -12.71
N LEU A 73 5.53 5.26 -12.18
CA LEU A 73 4.28 4.61 -12.56
C LEU A 73 3.06 5.53 -12.33
N ILE A 74 2.97 6.19 -11.18
CA ILE A 74 1.90 7.18 -10.91
C ILE A 74 1.92 8.29 -11.96
N GLY A 75 3.12 8.80 -12.30
CA GLY A 75 3.29 9.81 -13.35
C GLY A 75 2.91 9.31 -14.76
N GLN A 76 3.21 8.05 -15.09
CA GLN A 76 2.87 7.44 -16.39
C GLN A 76 1.36 7.22 -16.56
N VAL A 77 0.64 6.88 -15.50
CA VAL A 77 -0.83 6.69 -15.56
C VAL A 77 -1.58 8.04 -15.62
N GLY A 78 -0.86 9.16 -15.59
CA GLY A 78 -1.45 10.50 -15.66
C GLY A 78 -2.33 10.83 -14.45
N VAL A 79 -2.13 10.09 -13.35
CA VAL A 79 -2.74 10.39 -12.07
C VAL A 79 -2.03 11.62 -11.54
N ASP A 80 -2.76 12.72 -11.43
CA ASP A 80 -2.25 14.06 -11.10
C ASP A 80 -1.20 14.01 -9.97
N ASP A 81 -0.15 14.84 -10.02
CA ASP A 81 1.00 14.86 -9.07
C ASP A 81 0.57 14.98 -7.59
N VAL A 82 -0.72 15.28 -7.37
CA VAL A 82 -1.44 15.26 -6.10
C VAL A 82 -1.42 13.87 -5.44
N PHE A 83 -1.36 12.76 -6.18
CA PHE A 83 -1.40 11.39 -5.61
C PHE A 83 -0.03 10.89 -5.13
N GLY A 84 0.61 11.66 -4.24
CA GLY A 84 1.75 11.17 -3.48
C GLY A 84 1.36 10.01 -2.55
N GLY A 85 2.35 9.23 -2.08
CA GLY A 85 2.09 8.05 -1.24
C GLY A 85 1.28 8.32 0.04
N ASN A 86 1.24 9.55 0.56
CA ASN A 86 0.35 9.90 1.66
C ASN A 86 -1.13 9.96 1.24
N MET A 87 -1.43 10.48 0.04
CA MET A 87 -2.79 10.47 -0.52
C MET A 87 -3.23 9.05 -0.83
N ILE A 88 -2.38 8.21 -1.44
CA ILE A 88 -2.69 6.79 -1.69
C ILE A 88 -3.04 6.09 -0.39
N ARG A 89 -2.23 6.28 0.65
CA ARG A 89 -2.51 5.74 1.99
C ARG A 89 -3.86 6.25 2.52
N HIS A 90 -4.15 7.55 2.38
CA HIS A 90 -5.44 8.12 2.78
C HIS A 90 -6.62 7.47 2.06
N LEU A 91 -6.49 7.28 0.76
CA LEU A 91 -7.53 6.71 -0.10
C LEU A 91 -7.80 5.25 0.25
N MET A 92 -6.76 4.44 0.40
CA MET A 92 -6.90 3.06 0.85
C MET A 92 -7.61 2.95 2.20
N MET A 93 -7.31 3.86 3.15
CA MET A 93 -8.02 3.90 4.42
C MET A 93 -9.50 4.26 4.25
N THR A 94 -9.83 5.21 3.37
CA THR A 94 -11.22 5.57 3.05
C THR A 94 -11.97 4.38 2.45
N MET A 95 -11.38 3.71 1.46
CA MET A 95 -12.00 2.56 0.77
C MET A 95 -12.25 1.40 1.74
N LEU A 96 -11.28 1.07 2.61
CA LEU A 96 -11.48 0.06 3.65
C LEU A 96 -12.67 0.40 4.56
N ARG A 97 -12.87 1.68 4.90
CA ARG A 97 -14.01 2.13 5.70
C ARG A 97 -15.33 2.04 4.94
N GLN A 98 -15.35 2.34 3.65
CA GLN A 98 -16.53 2.18 2.79
C GLN A 98 -16.93 0.70 2.67
N ASP A 99 -15.94 -0.20 2.60
CA ASP A 99 -16.14 -1.65 2.57
C ASP A 99 -16.50 -2.25 3.94
N GLY A 100 -16.73 -1.41 4.95
CA GLY A 100 -17.22 -1.83 6.26
C GLY A 100 -16.14 -2.21 7.28
N ALA A 101 -14.85 -1.97 7.01
CA ALA A 101 -13.79 -2.22 7.99
C ALA A 101 -13.98 -1.38 9.26
N SER A 102 -13.76 -1.99 10.43
CA SER A 102 -13.85 -1.28 11.72
C SER A 102 -12.73 -0.23 11.85
N LEU A 103 -12.97 0.80 12.66
CA LEU A 103 -11.95 1.84 12.90
C LEU A 103 -10.71 1.24 13.56
N GLU A 104 -10.90 0.24 14.42
CA GLU A 104 -9.81 -0.50 15.06
C GLU A 104 -8.94 -1.24 14.04
N LEU A 105 -9.56 -1.92 13.06
CA LEU A 105 -8.84 -2.63 12.01
C LEU A 105 -8.06 -1.67 11.11
N VAL A 106 -8.65 -0.53 10.73
CA VAL A 106 -7.93 0.48 9.94
C VAL A 106 -6.81 1.14 10.76
N ASN A 107 -7.01 1.37 12.07
CA ASN A 107 -5.98 1.84 12.98
C ASN A 107 -4.83 0.82 13.11
N GLU A 108 -5.13 -0.48 13.12
CA GLU A 108 -4.13 -1.54 13.13
C GLU A 108 -3.26 -1.50 11.86
N PHE A 109 -3.87 -1.48 10.67
CA PHE A 109 -3.15 -1.39 9.38
C PHE A 109 -2.24 -0.17 9.28
N THR A 110 -2.62 0.92 9.95
CA THR A 110 -1.94 2.21 9.86
C THR A 110 -1.04 2.49 11.07
N SER A 111 -0.96 1.52 11.98
CA SER A 111 -0.17 1.57 13.20
C SER A 111 -0.52 2.75 14.12
N HIS A 112 -1.80 3.12 14.14
CA HIS A 112 -2.36 4.01 15.14
C HIS A 112 -2.80 3.21 16.37
N ALA A 113 -2.98 3.92 17.49
CA ALA A 113 -3.57 3.28 18.67
C ALA A 113 -5.01 2.85 18.35
N PRO A 114 -5.52 1.73 18.90
CA PRO A 114 -6.88 1.23 18.60
C PRO A 114 -7.97 2.30 18.75
N VAL A 115 -7.86 3.15 19.77
CA VAL A 115 -8.78 4.24 20.09
C VAL A 115 -8.48 5.55 19.36
N SER A 116 -7.56 5.55 18.40
CA SER A 116 -7.16 6.78 17.72
C SER A 116 -8.26 7.26 16.77
N SER A 117 -8.66 8.52 16.91
CA SER A 117 -9.55 9.20 15.97
C SER A 117 -8.81 9.82 14.79
N ILE A 118 -7.48 9.66 14.68
CA ILE A 118 -6.67 10.26 13.61
C ILE A 118 -7.13 9.76 12.24
N VAL A 119 -7.36 8.46 12.10
CA VAL A 119 -7.86 7.87 10.84
C VAL A 119 -9.23 8.47 10.49
N TYR A 120 -10.15 8.51 11.46
CA TYR A 120 -11.48 9.08 11.26
C TYR A 120 -11.44 10.57 10.83
N ARG A 121 -10.55 11.36 11.43
CA ARG A 121 -10.46 12.81 11.19
C ARG A 121 -9.82 13.17 9.84
N PHE A 122 -8.86 12.37 9.39
CA PHE A 122 -8.06 12.70 8.20
C PHE A 122 -8.39 11.85 6.96
N CYS A 123 -9.06 10.71 7.13
CA CYS A 123 -9.15 9.65 6.11
C CYS A 123 -10.59 9.25 5.78
N ASN A 124 -11.56 10.11 6.07
CA ASN A 124 -12.95 9.94 5.66
C ASN A 124 -13.39 11.08 4.73
N LYS A 125 -12.54 11.42 3.75
CA LYS A 125 -12.85 12.41 2.72
C LYS A 125 -13.21 11.67 1.44
N LEU A 126 -14.51 11.53 1.21
CA LEU A 126 -15.12 10.65 0.21
C LEU A 126 -14.75 11.04 -1.23
N GLU A 127 -14.68 12.34 -1.54
CA GLU A 127 -14.50 12.86 -2.92
C GLU A 127 -13.27 12.32 -3.65
N LYS A 128 -12.20 11.94 -2.94
CA LYS A 128 -10.97 11.48 -3.58
C LYS A 128 -10.94 9.96 -3.80
N ALA A 129 -11.72 9.19 -3.03
CA ALA A 129 -11.69 7.72 -3.06
C ALA A 129 -12.30 7.16 -4.35
N ASP A 130 -13.43 7.73 -4.77
CA ASP A 130 -14.16 7.31 -5.98
C ASP A 130 -13.33 7.55 -7.26
N ASP A 131 -12.53 8.63 -7.29
CA ASP A 131 -11.65 8.98 -8.41
C ASP A 131 -10.50 7.95 -8.56
N LEU A 132 -9.82 7.58 -7.47
CA LEU A 132 -8.76 6.57 -7.54
C LEU A 132 -9.30 5.18 -7.89
N GLY A 133 -10.43 4.76 -7.31
CA GLY A 133 -11.05 3.49 -7.65
C GLY A 133 -11.39 3.41 -9.14
N SER A 134 -11.94 4.49 -9.69
CA SER A 134 -12.23 4.61 -11.13
C SER A 134 -10.96 4.63 -11.99
N LEU A 135 -9.85 5.21 -11.51
CA LEU A 135 -8.57 5.23 -12.23
C LEU A 135 -7.89 3.86 -12.26
N LEU A 136 -7.96 3.10 -11.16
CA LEU A 136 -7.33 1.78 -11.05
C LEU A 136 -8.11 0.66 -11.75
N LEU A 137 -9.43 0.82 -11.87
CA LEU A 137 -10.34 -0.18 -12.45
C LEU A 137 -10.83 0.19 -13.86
N LYS A 138 -10.19 1.18 -14.51
CA LYS A 138 -10.46 1.49 -15.92
C LYS A 138 -9.97 0.31 -16.79
N GLU A 139 -10.93 -0.44 -17.32
CA GLU A 139 -10.76 -1.38 -18.44
C GLU A 139 -10.30 -0.67 -19.72
#